data_AF-A0A2V3ID85-F1
#
_entry.id   AF-A0A2V3ID85-F1
#
_cell.length_a   1.000
_cell.length_b   1.000
_cell.length_c   1.000
_cell.angle_alpha   90.00
_cell.angle_beta   90.00
_cell.angle_gamma   90.00
#
_symmetry.space_group_name_H-M   'P 1'
#
loop_
_entity.id
_entity.type
_entity.pdbx_description
1 polymer ?
#
loop_
_entity_poly.entity_id
_entity_poly.type
_entity_poly.pdbx_seq_one_letter_code
_entity_poly.pdbx_strand_id
1 'polypeptide(L)'
;MAAVQSDVEHDMNVLALTGVEDKLQPNVLETLEKLRHAGIRVWMLTGDKVETATCISNSSRLAQRYQGIFRVTGLKTRNEASRALSRFRRQAGSDVLVVDGSSLQILLNMFPEEFIELAATAPAAVACRCSPTQKATVVELLKKHLNKRVAVIGDGGNDVGMIQQAHAGIVIPGKEGMQASLANRVQYSIILSPYSTSIMAWA
;
A
#
# COMPACT_ATOMS: atom_id res chain seq x y z
N MET A 1 28.49 0.17 -20.84
CA MET A 1 28.46 1.21 -19.78
C MET A 1 28.54 0.60 -18.36
N ALA A 2 27.72 -0.40 -18.00
CA ALA A 2 27.77 -1.00 -16.65
C ALA A 2 29.13 -1.62 -16.26
N ALA A 3 29.85 -2.25 -17.19
CA ALA A 3 31.15 -2.87 -16.92
C ALA A 3 32.28 -1.85 -16.61
N VAL A 4 32.23 -0.66 -17.22
CA VAL A 4 33.21 0.40 -16.96
C VAL A 4 32.98 1.06 -15.60
N GLN A 5 31.74 1.04 -15.11
CA GLN A 5 31.39 1.63 -13.82
C GLN A 5 31.86 0.75 -12.65
N SER A 6 31.73 -0.58 -12.76
CA SER A 6 32.24 -1.52 -11.76
C SER A 6 33.76 -1.51 -11.64
N ASP A 7 34.46 -1.20 -12.72
CA ASP A 7 35.93 -1.12 -12.75
C ASP A 7 36.46 0.20 -12.14
N VAL A 8 35.59 1.16 -11.81
CA VAL A 8 35.96 2.44 -11.18
C VAL A 8 35.44 2.54 -9.74
N GLU A 9 34.35 1.84 -9.41
CA GLU A 9 33.73 1.81 -8.08
C GLU A 9 34.28 0.69 -7.17
N HIS A 10 35.59 0.50 -7.10
CA HIS A 10 36.25 -0.38 -6.11
C HIS A 10 37.11 0.43 -5.12
N ASP A 11 37.33 -0.11 -3.92
CA ASP A 11 38.16 0.50 -2.86
C ASP A 11 37.73 1.90 -2.37
N MET A 12 36.43 2.19 -2.38
CA MET A 12 35.90 3.45 -1.82
C MET A 12 35.84 3.42 -0.29
N ASN A 13 36.26 4.51 0.35
CA ASN A 13 36.05 4.74 1.78
C ASN A 13 34.73 5.49 2.02
N VAL A 14 33.88 4.96 2.91
CA VAL A 14 32.65 5.64 3.32
C VAL A 14 33.00 6.86 4.16
N LEU A 15 32.77 8.06 3.62
CA LEU A 15 33.04 9.33 4.31
C LEU A 15 31.91 9.73 5.25
N ALA A 16 30.66 9.61 4.79
CA ALA A 16 29.47 10.00 5.55
C ALA A 16 28.23 9.28 5.01
N LEU A 17 27.25 9.10 5.89
CA LEU A 17 25.90 8.67 5.56
C LEU A 17 24.94 9.84 5.84
N THR A 18 24.10 10.18 4.88
CA THR A 18 23.03 11.16 5.05
C THR A 18 21.68 10.46 4.97
N GLY A 19 20.70 10.97 5.72
CA GLY A 19 19.33 10.46 5.70
C GLY A 19 18.36 11.60 5.44
N VAL A 20 17.48 11.42 4.47
CA VAL A 20 16.38 12.36 4.20
C VAL A 20 15.10 11.72 4.73
N GLU A 21 14.43 12.40 5.66
CA GLU A 21 13.13 11.97 6.16
C GLU A 21 12.03 12.45 5.21
N ASP A 22 11.17 11.52 4.80
CA ASP A 22 9.96 11.85 4.08
C ASP A 22 8.88 12.29 5.08
N LYS A 23 8.64 13.60 5.14
CA LYS A 23 7.76 14.19 6.13
C LYS A 23 6.30 13.89 5.78
N LEU A 24 5.63 13.19 6.69
CA LEU A 24 4.19 12.95 6.61
C LEU A 24 3.39 14.25 6.78
N GLN A 25 2.21 14.28 6.19
CA GLN A 25 1.26 15.36 6.43
C GLN A 25 0.88 15.42 7.93
N PRO A 26 0.50 16.61 8.44
CA PRO A 26 0.02 16.75 9.82
C PRO A 26 -1.09 15.74 10.13
N ASN A 27 -1.13 15.24 11.36
CA ASN A 27 -2.19 14.40 11.90
C ASN A 27 -2.39 13.03 11.20
N VAL A 28 -1.52 12.60 10.28
CA VAL A 28 -1.60 11.27 9.65
C VAL A 28 -1.57 10.16 10.69
N LEU A 29 -0.65 10.24 11.67
CA LEU A 29 -0.53 9.23 12.72
C LEU A 29 -1.81 9.14 13.56
N GLU A 30 -2.31 10.29 14.03
CA GLU A 30 -3.53 10.36 14.85
C GLU A 30 -4.74 9.83 14.08
N THR A 31 -4.83 10.16 12.79
CA THR A 31 -5.90 9.69 11.89
C THR A 31 -5.84 8.17 11.74
N LEU A 32 -4.67 7.60 11.44
CA LEU A 32 -4.50 6.16 11.30
C LEU A 32 -4.81 5.42 12.61
N GLU A 33 -4.43 5.99 13.77
CA GLU A 33 -4.78 5.44 15.07
C GLU A 33 -6.30 5.47 15.31
N LYS A 34 -6.99 6.58 15.00
CA LYS A 34 -8.46 6.69 15.10
C LYS A 34 -9.17 5.69 14.19
N LEU A 35 -8.76 5.59 12.92
CA LEU A 35 -9.32 4.62 11.97
C LEU A 35 -9.18 3.19 12.50
N ARG A 36 -8.00 2.84 13.01
CA ARG A 36 -7.75 1.53 13.59
C ARG A 36 -8.62 1.26 14.82
N HIS A 37 -8.79 2.22 15.72
CA HIS A 37 -9.68 2.10 16.88
C HIS A 37 -11.15 1.94 16.46
N ALA A 38 -11.56 2.54 15.34
CA ALA A 38 -12.88 2.35 14.74
C ALA A 38 -13.03 1.00 14.00
N GLY A 39 -12.03 0.12 14.05
CA GLY A 39 -12.06 -1.19 13.38
C GLY A 39 -11.92 -1.11 11.86
N ILE A 40 -11.44 0.02 11.35
CA ILE A 40 -11.23 0.26 9.92
C ILE A 40 -9.87 -0.32 9.52
N ARG A 41 -9.83 -1.11 8.45
CA ARG A 41 -8.59 -1.68 7.90
C ARG A 41 -8.06 -0.77 6.81
N VAL A 42 -6.79 -0.41 6.91
CA VAL A 42 -6.16 0.54 5.98
C VAL A 42 -5.23 -0.20 5.05
N TRP A 43 -5.37 0.08 3.76
CA TRP A 43 -4.53 -0.42 2.68
C TRP A 43 -3.79 0.78 2.06
N MET A 44 -2.48 0.68 1.85
CA MET A 44 -1.71 1.71 1.15
C MET A 44 -1.41 1.21 -0.25
N LEU A 45 -1.79 1.96 -1.28
CA LEU A 45 -1.53 1.62 -2.68
C LEU A 45 -0.68 2.72 -3.32
N THR A 46 0.61 2.46 -3.50
CA THR A 46 1.58 3.45 -4.00
C THR A 46 2.30 2.98 -5.26
N GLY A 47 2.74 3.95 -6.08
CA GLY A 47 3.67 3.74 -7.18
C GLY A 47 5.14 3.66 -6.75
N ASP A 48 5.44 3.92 -5.48
CA ASP A 48 6.81 3.94 -4.95
C ASP A 48 7.45 2.55 -4.86
N LYS A 49 8.78 2.55 -4.69
CA LYS A 49 9.55 1.34 -4.44
C LYS A 49 9.16 0.72 -3.09
N VAL A 50 9.39 -0.59 -2.98
CA VAL A 50 9.04 -1.38 -1.80
C VAL A 50 9.71 -0.81 -0.54
N GLU A 51 10.96 -0.38 -0.65
CA GLU A 51 11.74 0.17 0.45
C GLU A 51 11.10 1.46 1.00
N THR A 52 10.80 2.41 0.11
CA THR A 52 10.18 3.70 0.45
C THR A 52 8.80 3.47 1.09
N ALA A 53 7.95 2.66 0.48
CA ALA A 53 6.62 2.33 1.01
C ALA A 53 6.69 1.63 2.37
N THR A 54 7.69 0.76 2.58
CA THR A 54 7.95 0.12 3.87
C THR A 54 8.34 1.15 4.93
N CYS A 55 9.24 2.08 4.60
CA CYS A 55 9.64 3.16 5.49
C CYS A 55 8.46 4.03 5.89
N ILE A 56 7.64 4.43 4.92
CA ILE A 56 6.42 5.22 5.16
C ILE A 56 5.43 4.47 6.04
N SER A 57 5.22 3.17 5.78
CA SER A 57 4.32 2.33 6.59
C SER A 57 4.75 2.29 8.07
N ASN A 58 6.07 2.22 8.31
CA ASN A 58 6.63 2.24 9.65
C ASN A 58 6.57 3.63 10.30
N SER A 59 6.91 4.69 9.57
CA SER A 59 6.92 6.07 10.10
C SER A 59 5.49 6.59 10.37
N SER A 60 4.51 6.18 9.57
CA SER A 60 3.10 6.53 9.75
C SER A 60 2.39 5.69 10.81
N ARG A 61 3.06 4.64 11.34
CA ARG A 61 2.47 3.62 12.21
C ARG A 61 1.31 2.85 11.58
N LEU A 62 1.24 2.81 10.25
CA LEU A 62 0.37 1.86 9.56
C LEU A 62 0.79 0.43 9.94
N ALA A 63 2.10 0.15 9.92
CA ALA A 63 2.70 -0.97 10.61
C ALA A 63 3.10 -0.55 12.02
N GLN A 64 2.59 -1.25 13.03
CA GLN A 64 2.95 -1.00 14.41
C GLN A 64 4.32 -1.56 14.73
N ARG A 65 5.02 -0.99 15.72
CA ARG A 65 6.39 -1.38 16.09
C ARG A 65 6.55 -2.86 16.47
N TYR A 66 5.49 -3.50 16.96
CA TYR A 66 5.48 -4.91 17.34
C TYR A 66 5.06 -5.85 16.20
N GLN A 67 4.55 -5.32 15.09
CA GLN A 67 4.07 -6.12 13.97
C GLN A 67 5.22 -6.43 13.01
N GLY A 68 5.28 -7.68 12.57
CA GLY A 68 6.18 -8.08 11.49
C GLY A 68 5.73 -7.51 10.15
N ILE A 69 6.65 -7.49 9.19
CA ILE A 69 6.33 -7.21 7.79
C ILE A 69 6.47 -8.50 6.99
N PHE A 70 5.37 -8.95 6.42
CA PHE A 70 5.36 -10.09 5.51
C PHE A 70 5.50 -9.60 4.06
N ARG A 71 6.70 -9.76 3.48
CA ARG A 71 6.99 -9.34 2.11
C ARG A 71 6.68 -10.43 1.09
N VAL A 72 5.90 -10.08 0.07
CA VAL A 72 5.63 -10.89 -1.11
C VAL A 72 6.14 -10.15 -2.33
N THR A 73 7.37 -10.48 -2.74
CA THR A 73 8.04 -9.77 -3.84
C THR A 73 8.65 -10.69 -4.87
N GLY A 74 8.63 -10.29 -6.14
CA GLY A 74 9.34 -10.98 -7.23
C GLY A 74 8.77 -12.35 -7.60
N LEU A 75 7.47 -12.58 -7.40
CA LEU A 75 6.80 -13.79 -7.88
C LEU A 75 6.85 -13.83 -9.42
N LYS A 76 7.08 -15.02 -9.97
CA LYS A 76 7.07 -15.26 -11.42
C LYS A 76 6.10 -16.34 -11.84
N THR A 77 5.83 -17.29 -10.95
CA THR A 77 5.02 -18.48 -11.28
C THR A 77 3.83 -18.67 -10.35
N ARG A 78 2.83 -19.42 -10.84
CA ARG A 78 1.65 -19.82 -10.06
C ARG A 78 2.02 -20.56 -8.77
N ASN A 79 3.02 -21.44 -8.85
CA ASN A 79 3.47 -22.25 -7.72
C ASN A 79 4.17 -21.42 -6.65
N GLU A 80 4.88 -20.36 -7.03
CA GLU A 80 5.42 -19.39 -6.07
C GLU A 80 4.31 -18.59 -5.40
N ALA A 81 3.30 -18.13 -6.16
CA ALA A 81 2.16 -17.40 -5.62
C ALA A 81 1.36 -18.23 -4.61
N SER A 82 1.03 -19.49 -4.94
CA SER A 82 0.32 -20.40 -4.04
C SER A 82 1.11 -20.68 -2.75
N ARG A 83 2.43 -20.87 -2.86
CA ARG A 83 3.31 -21.02 -1.68
C ARG A 83 3.37 -19.76 -0.84
N ALA A 84 3.41 -18.58 -1.47
CA ALA A 84 3.41 -17.30 -0.77
C ALA A 84 2.11 -17.09 0.02
N LEU A 85 0.95 -17.36 -0.59
CA LEU A 85 -0.36 -17.32 0.07
C LEU A 85 -0.44 -18.29 1.26
N SER A 86 0.01 -19.53 1.06
CA SER A 86 0.04 -20.54 2.12
C SER A 86 0.92 -20.13 3.31
N ARG A 87 2.06 -19.48 3.04
CA ARG A 87 2.93 -18.94 4.10
C ARG A 87 2.26 -17.76 4.80
N PHE A 88 1.70 -16.84 4.04
CA PHE A 88 1.03 -15.66 4.57
C PHE A 88 -0.16 -16.04 5.46
N ARG A 89 -0.89 -17.11 5.12
CA ARG A 89 -2.04 -17.56 5.91
C ARG A 89 -1.74 -17.82 7.38
N ARG A 90 -0.52 -18.22 7.71
CA ARG A 90 -0.10 -18.45 9.11
C ARG A 90 0.20 -17.16 9.86
N GLN A 91 0.47 -16.06 9.16
CA GLN A 91 0.93 -14.78 9.71
C GLN A 91 -0.04 -13.63 9.44
N ALA A 92 -1.09 -13.86 8.66
CA ALA A 92 -2.01 -12.83 8.20
C ALA A 92 -2.75 -12.11 9.34
N GLY A 93 -2.82 -12.67 10.56
CA GLY A 93 -3.40 -11.96 11.71
C GLY A 93 -2.44 -11.03 12.47
N SER A 94 -1.12 -11.23 12.33
CA SER A 94 -0.11 -10.51 13.14
C SER A 94 0.69 -9.50 12.33
N ASP A 95 0.97 -9.82 11.07
CA ASP A 95 1.96 -9.11 10.27
C ASP A 95 1.30 -8.25 9.19
N VAL A 96 1.93 -7.12 8.87
CA VAL A 96 1.51 -6.24 7.77
C VAL A 96 1.99 -6.83 6.45
N LEU A 97 1.08 -6.94 5.49
CA LEU A 97 1.40 -7.43 4.15
C LEU A 97 2.07 -6.33 3.33
N VAL A 98 3.21 -6.63 2.71
CA VAL A 98 3.85 -5.76 1.69
C VAL A 98 4.00 -6.55 0.41
N VAL A 99 3.40 -6.08 -0.68
CA VAL A 99 3.42 -6.74 -1.99
C VAL A 99 3.89 -5.78 -3.08
N ASP A 100 4.73 -6.24 -4.00
CA ASP A 100 5.11 -5.45 -5.18
C ASP A 100 4.12 -5.63 -6.34
N GLY A 101 4.04 -4.66 -7.24
CA GLY A 101 3.07 -4.64 -8.34
C GLY A 101 3.14 -5.85 -9.27
N SER A 102 4.33 -6.45 -9.49
CA SER A 102 4.44 -7.65 -10.34
C SER A 102 3.86 -8.88 -9.66
N SER A 103 4.17 -9.07 -8.37
CA SER A 103 3.60 -10.15 -7.56
C SER A 103 2.10 -9.98 -7.35
N LEU A 104 1.66 -8.74 -7.11
CA LEU A 104 0.25 -8.39 -6.98
C LEU A 104 -0.52 -8.80 -8.24
N GLN A 105 0.00 -8.49 -9.44
CA GLN A 105 -0.67 -8.87 -10.69
C GLN A 105 -0.89 -10.38 -10.79
N ILE A 106 0.12 -11.18 -10.44
CA ILE A 106 0.03 -12.64 -10.48
C ILE A 106 -1.01 -13.14 -9.49
N LEU A 107 -1.02 -12.59 -8.27
CA LEU A 107 -1.98 -12.95 -7.23
C LEU A 107 -3.41 -12.60 -7.64
N LEU A 108 -3.64 -11.40 -8.17
CA LEU A 108 -4.95 -10.96 -8.65
C LEU A 108 -5.43 -11.77 -9.86
N ASN A 109 -4.53 -12.19 -10.75
CA ASN A 109 -4.92 -12.97 -11.94
C ASN A 109 -5.20 -14.45 -11.61
N MET A 110 -4.43 -15.05 -10.70
CA MET A 110 -4.48 -16.49 -10.47
C MET A 110 -5.32 -16.88 -9.25
N PHE A 111 -5.34 -16.03 -8.21
CA PHE A 111 -5.98 -16.29 -6.92
C PHE A 111 -6.66 -15.02 -6.35
N PRO A 112 -7.53 -14.32 -7.11
CA PRO A 112 -8.09 -13.04 -6.70
C PRO A 112 -8.86 -13.11 -5.37
N GLU A 113 -9.75 -14.09 -5.24
CA GLU A 113 -10.61 -14.25 -4.07
C GLU A 113 -9.80 -14.63 -2.83
N GLU A 114 -9.01 -15.71 -2.91
CA GLU A 114 -8.17 -16.19 -1.81
C GLU A 114 -7.18 -15.12 -1.33
N PHE A 115 -6.56 -14.37 -2.26
CA PHE A 115 -5.65 -13.29 -1.89
C PHE A 115 -6.37 -12.17 -1.14
N ILE A 116 -7.52 -11.72 -1.64
CA ILE A 116 -8.25 -10.59 -1.07
C ILE A 116 -8.81 -10.92 0.31
N GLU A 117 -9.41 -12.10 0.47
CA GLU A 117 -9.89 -12.56 1.77
C GLU A 117 -8.75 -12.63 2.78
N LEU A 118 -7.61 -13.19 2.37
CA LEU A 118 -6.46 -13.35 3.26
C LEU A 118 -5.83 -12.00 3.63
N ALA A 119 -5.60 -11.14 2.65
CA ALA A 119 -5.06 -9.81 2.86
C ALA A 119 -5.99 -8.92 3.69
N ALA A 120 -7.30 -9.16 3.67
CA ALA A 120 -8.25 -8.45 4.54
C ALA A 120 -8.17 -8.85 6.01
N THR A 121 -7.58 -10.02 6.32
CA THR A 121 -7.30 -10.42 7.72
C THR A 121 -6.09 -9.69 8.30
N ALA A 122 -5.20 -9.18 7.43
CA ALA A 122 -4.04 -8.37 7.81
C ALA A 122 -4.45 -7.14 8.63
N PRO A 123 -3.66 -6.75 9.64
CA PRO A 123 -3.85 -5.48 10.32
C PRO A 123 -3.80 -4.29 9.34
N ALA A 124 -2.91 -4.37 8.35
CA ALA A 124 -2.79 -3.45 7.23
C ALA A 124 -2.13 -4.17 6.03
N ALA A 125 -2.29 -3.61 4.84
CA ALA A 125 -1.62 -4.06 3.63
C ALA A 125 -1.03 -2.89 2.85
N VAL A 126 0.11 -3.12 2.20
CA VAL A 126 0.84 -2.12 1.41
C VAL A 126 1.16 -2.74 0.05
N ALA A 127 0.62 -2.16 -1.02
CA ALA A 127 0.96 -2.52 -2.38
C ALA A 127 1.86 -1.44 -3.00
N CYS A 128 3.02 -1.85 -3.49
CA CYS A 128 4.08 -0.98 -3.99
C CYS A 128 4.21 -1.10 -5.50
N ARG A 129 4.72 -0.06 -6.18
CA ARG A 129 4.86 -0.03 -7.65
C ARG A 129 3.56 -0.38 -8.40
N CYS A 130 2.41 0.03 -7.87
CA CYS A 130 1.12 -0.24 -8.49
C CYS A 130 0.86 0.68 -9.69
N SER A 131 0.39 0.13 -10.80
CA SER A 131 -0.17 0.93 -11.88
C SER A 131 -1.56 1.49 -11.50
N PRO A 132 -2.03 2.58 -12.12
CA PRO A 132 -3.39 3.09 -11.91
C PRO A 132 -4.47 2.01 -12.11
N THR A 133 -4.30 1.14 -13.13
CA THR A 133 -5.20 0.03 -13.41
C THR A 133 -5.21 -1.00 -12.28
N GLN A 134 -4.04 -1.37 -11.76
CA GLN A 134 -3.92 -2.31 -10.64
C GLN A 134 -4.63 -1.78 -9.38
N LYS A 135 -4.48 -0.49 -9.07
CA LYS A 135 -5.16 0.13 -7.93
C LYS A 135 -6.68 0.01 -8.05
N ALA A 136 -7.23 0.30 -9.23
CA ALA A 136 -8.66 0.16 -9.50
C ALA A 136 -9.13 -1.29 -9.36
N THR A 137 -8.38 -2.26 -9.90
CA THR A 137 -8.70 -3.69 -9.78
C THR A 137 -8.70 -4.16 -8.32
N VAL A 138 -7.74 -3.71 -7.50
CA VAL A 138 -7.74 -4.04 -6.06
C VAL A 138 -9.03 -3.55 -5.39
N VAL A 139 -9.43 -2.30 -5.64
CA VAL A 139 -10.66 -1.75 -5.05
C VAL A 139 -11.92 -2.48 -5.52
N GLU A 140 -11.98 -2.84 -6.80
CA GLU A 140 -13.07 -3.65 -7.34
C GLU A 140 -13.19 -4.99 -6.61
N LEU A 141 -12.08 -5.71 -6.47
CA LEU A 141 -12.07 -7.02 -5.83
C LEU A 141 -12.37 -6.94 -4.33
N LEU A 142 -11.87 -5.91 -3.63
CA LEU A 142 -12.22 -5.65 -2.23
C LEU A 142 -13.73 -5.48 -2.06
N LYS A 143 -14.38 -4.73 -2.96
CA LYS A 143 -15.84 -4.55 -2.92
C LYS A 143 -16.59 -5.84 -3.20
N LYS A 144 -16.14 -6.60 -4.21
CA LYS A 144 -16.81 -7.80 -4.68
C LYS A 144 -16.73 -8.94 -3.66
N HIS A 145 -15.59 -9.11 -3.00
CA HIS A 145 -15.33 -10.31 -2.17
C HIS A 145 -15.51 -10.08 -0.67
N LEU A 146 -15.35 -8.85 -0.13
CA LEU A 146 -15.40 -8.63 1.32
C LEU A 146 -16.77 -8.24 1.88
N ASN A 147 -17.78 -8.01 1.02
CA ASN A 147 -19.09 -7.47 1.40
C ASN A 147 -18.99 -6.28 2.40
N LYS A 148 -17.98 -5.44 2.21
CA LYS A 148 -17.63 -4.31 3.07
C LYS A 148 -17.68 -3.01 2.26
N ARG A 149 -17.86 -1.89 2.98
CA ARG A 149 -17.76 -0.57 2.36
C ARG A 149 -16.28 -0.24 2.17
N VAL A 150 -15.97 0.38 1.04
CA VAL A 150 -14.59 0.72 0.66
C VAL A 150 -14.59 2.20 0.33
N ALA A 151 -13.82 2.96 1.10
CA ALA A 151 -13.54 4.35 0.85
C ALA A 151 -12.12 4.48 0.27
N VAL A 152 -11.92 5.43 -0.63
CA VAL A 152 -10.61 5.65 -1.25
C VAL A 152 -10.24 7.11 -1.08
N ILE A 153 -8.99 7.35 -0.69
CA ILE A 153 -8.41 8.69 -0.63
C ILE A 153 -7.29 8.77 -1.66
N GLY A 154 -7.39 9.73 -2.57
CA GLY A 154 -6.38 9.97 -3.60
C GLY A 154 -6.32 11.43 -4.02
N ASP A 155 -5.35 11.77 -4.86
CA ASP A 155 -5.15 13.15 -5.32
C ASP A 155 -5.74 13.46 -6.70
N GLY A 156 -6.45 12.48 -7.27
CA GLY A 156 -7.29 12.67 -8.46
C GLY A 156 -6.54 12.63 -9.80
N GLY A 157 -5.20 12.51 -9.82
CA GLY A 157 -4.46 12.28 -11.06
C GLY A 157 -4.39 10.79 -11.39
N ASN A 158 -3.56 10.06 -10.65
CA ASN A 158 -3.32 8.62 -10.84
C ASN A 158 -4.40 7.72 -10.23
N ASP A 159 -5.33 8.32 -9.48
CA ASP A 159 -6.28 7.58 -8.64
C ASP A 159 -7.72 7.70 -9.11
N VAL A 160 -8.01 8.37 -10.23
CA VAL A 160 -9.39 8.54 -10.75
C VAL A 160 -10.10 7.21 -10.84
N GLY A 161 -9.46 6.20 -11.45
CA GLY A 161 -10.06 4.88 -11.61
C GLY A 161 -10.35 4.20 -10.28
N MET A 162 -9.45 4.33 -9.30
CA MET A 162 -9.63 3.77 -7.96
C MET A 162 -10.75 4.50 -7.18
N ILE A 163 -10.82 5.83 -7.30
CA ILE A 163 -11.81 6.69 -6.64
C ILE A 163 -13.21 6.43 -7.18
N GLN A 164 -13.35 6.33 -8.51
CA GLN A 164 -14.63 6.01 -9.16
C GLN A 164 -15.12 4.60 -8.82
N GLN A 165 -14.20 3.66 -8.61
CA GLN A 165 -14.55 2.29 -8.26
C GLN A 165 -15.02 2.16 -6.80
N ALA A 166 -14.65 3.08 -5.91
CA ALA A 166 -14.96 3.01 -4.48
C ALA A 166 -16.46 3.20 -4.18
N HIS A 167 -16.88 2.86 -2.95
CA HIS A 167 -18.21 3.25 -2.46
C HIS A 167 -18.25 4.73 -2.05
N ALA A 168 -17.12 5.25 -1.58
CA ALA A 168 -16.92 6.66 -1.28
C ALA A 168 -15.52 7.06 -1.76
N GLY A 169 -15.45 8.09 -2.59
CA GLY A 169 -14.20 8.65 -3.09
C GLY A 169 -13.93 10.00 -2.43
N ILE A 170 -12.77 10.16 -1.82
CA ILE A 170 -12.32 11.43 -1.23
C ILE A 170 -11.10 11.89 -2.05
N VAL A 171 -11.22 13.07 -2.63
CA VAL A 171 -10.12 13.69 -3.37
C VAL A 171 -9.46 14.71 -2.45
N ILE A 172 -8.15 14.55 -2.22
CA ILE A 172 -7.37 15.59 -1.56
C ILE A 172 -7.04 16.65 -2.60
N PRO A 173 -7.47 17.91 -2.43
CA PRO A 173 -7.10 18.98 -3.35
C PRO A 173 -5.58 19.21 -3.27
N GLY A 174 -4.86 18.72 -4.26
CA GLY A 174 -3.46 19.04 -4.45
C GLY A 174 -3.30 20.42 -5.08
N LYS A 175 -2.12 21.04 -4.91
CA LYS A 175 -1.66 22.18 -5.74
C LYS A 175 -1.38 21.79 -7.21
N GLU A 176 -1.93 20.68 -7.70
CA GLU A 176 -1.52 19.95 -8.91
C GLU A 176 -2.49 20.13 -10.08
N GLY A 177 -3.11 21.31 -10.19
CA GLY A 177 -3.76 21.74 -11.44
C GLY A 177 -2.77 22.11 -12.56
N MET A 178 -1.46 22.14 -12.27
CA MET A 178 -0.38 22.39 -13.23
C MET A 178 0.83 21.52 -12.88
N GLN A 179 1.15 20.56 -13.75
CA GLN A 179 2.43 19.82 -13.80
C GLN A 179 2.72 18.84 -12.66
N ALA A 180 2.41 17.58 -12.92
CA ALA A 180 2.96 16.41 -12.25
C ALA A 180 4.47 16.30 -12.52
N SER A 181 5.28 16.30 -11.46
CA SER A 181 6.55 15.56 -11.36
C SER A 181 7.20 15.90 -10.01
N LEU A 182 7.38 14.89 -9.16
CA LEU A 182 8.26 14.86 -7.98
C LEU A 182 7.74 15.55 -6.69
N ALA A 183 7.05 14.80 -5.83
CA ALA A 183 7.36 14.68 -4.39
C ALA A 183 6.22 13.97 -3.60
N ASN A 184 6.54 12.80 -3.07
CA ASN A 184 6.04 12.21 -1.81
C ASN A 184 4.52 12.25 -1.54
N ARG A 185 3.76 11.41 -2.25
CA ARG A 185 2.33 11.21 -1.94
C ARG A 185 2.00 9.77 -1.61
N VAL A 186 1.91 9.54 -0.30
CA VAL A 186 1.39 8.31 0.28
C VAL A 186 -0.12 8.28 0.12
N GLN A 187 -0.64 7.33 -0.65
CA GLN A 187 -2.06 7.21 -0.93
C GLN A 187 -2.64 6.00 -0.18
N TYR A 188 -3.76 6.23 0.50
CA TYR A 188 -4.43 5.24 1.35
C TYR A 188 -5.81 4.88 0.79
N SER A 189 -6.06 3.59 0.62
CA SER A 189 -7.39 3.00 0.44
C SER A 189 -7.90 2.52 1.80
N ILE A 190 -9.11 2.89 2.17
CA ILE A 190 -9.71 2.63 3.47
C ILE A 190 -10.84 1.60 3.32
N ILE A 191 -10.74 0.46 4.02
CA ILE A 191 -11.83 -0.54 4.06
C ILE A 191 -12.61 -0.34 5.36
N LEU A 192 -13.86 0.08 5.21
CA LEU A 192 -14.80 0.29 6.31
C LEU A 192 -15.50 -1.01 6.71
N SER A 193 -15.54 -1.23 8.02
CA SER A 193 -16.15 -2.38 8.68
C SER A 193 -17.70 -2.43 8.51
N PRO A 194 -18.38 -3.57 8.73
CA PRO A 194 -19.84 -3.70 8.56
C PRO A 194 -20.68 -2.86 9.54
N TYR A 195 -20.07 -2.31 10.59
CA TYR A 195 -20.78 -1.49 11.55
C TYR A 195 -20.96 -0.07 11.02
N SER A 196 -22.21 0.39 11.07
CA SER A 196 -22.65 1.77 10.85
C SER A 196 -21.82 2.73 11.71
N THR A 197 -20.67 3.17 11.20
CA THR A 197 -19.92 4.23 11.83
C THR A 197 -19.61 5.23 10.74
N SER A 198 -20.41 6.30 10.76
CA SER A 198 -20.29 7.48 9.92
C SER A 198 -18.83 7.94 9.86
N ILE A 199 -18.25 8.00 8.66
CA ILE A 199 -16.98 8.70 8.47
C ILE A 199 -17.26 10.18 8.69
N MET A 200 -16.80 10.71 9.83
CA MET A 200 -16.54 12.13 9.99
C MET A 200 -15.26 12.46 9.23
N ALA A 201 -15.39 13.09 8.07
CA ALA A 201 -14.31 13.84 7.45
C ALA A 201 -14.30 15.23 8.10
N TRP A 202 -13.20 15.64 8.73
CA TRP A 202 -13.00 17.03 9.14
C TRP A 202 -11.61 17.52 8.71
N ALA A 203 -11.65 18.77 8.24
CA ALA A 203 -10.64 19.71 7.76
C ALA A 203 -9.15 19.39 7.96
#